data_AF-A0A3D5VCH7-F1
#
_entry.id   AF-A0A3D5VCH7-F1
#
_cell.length_a   1.000
_cell.length_b   1.000
_cell.length_c   1.000
_cell.angle_alpha   90.00
_cell.angle_beta   90.00
_cell.angle_gamma   90.00
#
_symmetry.space_group_name_H-M   'P 1'
#
loop_
_entity.id
_entity.type
_entity.pdbx_description
1 polymer ?
#
loop_
_entity_poly.entity_id
_entity_poly.type
_entity_poly.pdbx_seq_one_letter_code
_entity_poly.pdbx_strand_id
1 'polypeptide(L)'
;MSVLNTKKKHNIWSVKLIDTITSSDKFNEHEHDKTIDAFSTGFKFNEQEHDKTIAAITSSYNLYTELLAGLVAYYKLDGNATDSHDSNDGTVNGASSVTGKINNCYSFDGVDDYINIGLQDFSSNSGSISVWVKSNIDSFVNNKWIISRNYGGNNAGDIAIWINKNTQKFEFFIQNGVTTSNAESDNQIT
;
A
#
# COMPACT_ATOMS: atom_id res chain seq x y z
N MET A 1 13.24 10.85 14.15
CA MET A 1 14.09 9.94 14.93
C MET A 1 13.17 8.91 15.54
N SER A 2 13.09 7.70 14.97
CA SER A 2 12.07 6.74 15.39
C SER A 2 12.58 5.31 15.16
N VAL A 3 12.56 4.56 16.26
CA VAL A 3 13.11 3.22 16.53
C VAL A 3 11.96 2.21 16.60
N LEU A 4 11.87 1.18 15.72
CA LEU A 4 11.03 0.01 16.03
C LEU A 4 11.87 -0.92 16.87
N ASN A 5 11.48 -1.06 18.12
CA ASN A 5 11.64 -2.30 18.88
C ASN A 5 10.35 -3.12 18.65
N THR A 6 10.41 -4.43 18.38
CA THR A 6 9.49 -5.47 18.95
C THR A 6 9.55 -6.92 18.45
N LYS A 7 9.65 -7.85 19.42
CA LYS A 7 10.19 -9.18 19.20
C LYS A 7 9.40 -9.96 18.14
N LYS A 8 10.08 -10.58 17.16
CA LYS A 8 9.61 -11.54 16.13
C LYS A 8 8.70 -11.10 14.96
N LYS A 9 9.33 -11.20 13.77
CA LYS A 9 8.98 -11.21 12.33
C LYS A 9 7.52 -11.06 11.95
N HIS A 10 7.21 -10.02 11.16
CA HIS A 10 5.98 -9.84 10.40
C HIS A 10 6.27 -9.38 8.96
N ASN A 11 5.59 -9.97 7.96
CA ASN A 11 5.83 -9.72 6.53
C ASN A 11 4.74 -8.87 5.86
N ILE A 12 5.16 -7.74 5.28
CA ILE A 12 4.34 -6.75 4.57
C ILE A 12 4.32 -6.96 3.05
N TRP A 13 3.13 -7.04 2.42
CA TRP A 13 2.98 -7.35 0.99
C TRP A 13 2.50 -6.19 0.08
N SER A 14 1.91 -5.07 0.53
CA SER A 14 1.58 -3.88 -0.33
C SER A 14 0.75 -2.80 0.35
N VAL A 15 1.04 -1.49 0.11
CA VAL A 15 0.32 -0.22 0.52
C VAL A 15 -0.41 0.52 -0.62
N LYS A 16 -1.65 1.07 -0.47
CA LYS A 16 -2.28 1.95 -1.48
C LYS A 16 -3.27 3.03 -0.97
N LEU A 17 -2.99 4.34 -1.17
CA LEU A 17 -3.82 5.51 -0.78
C LEU A 17 -4.58 6.12 -2.00
N ILE A 18 -5.85 6.58 -1.92
CA ILE A 18 -6.61 7.20 -3.07
C ILE A 18 -7.52 8.38 -2.64
N ASP A 19 -7.60 9.46 -3.47
CA ASP A 19 -8.62 10.54 -3.41
C ASP A 19 -9.21 10.87 -4.82
N THR A 20 -10.40 11.47 -4.89
CA THR A 20 -11.39 11.45 -6.02
C THR A 20 -11.37 12.69 -6.92
N ILE A 21 -11.58 12.58 -8.26
CA ILE A 21 -12.00 13.72 -9.11
C ILE A 21 -13.04 13.38 -10.22
N THR A 22 -13.86 14.38 -10.52
CA THR A 22 -15.06 14.52 -11.38
C THR A 22 -14.87 14.48 -12.89
N SER A 23 -15.91 14.04 -13.61
CA SER A 23 -15.94 13.74 -15.04
C SER A 23 -16.21 14.92 -15.97
N SER A 24 -15.44 14.98 -17.06
CA SER A 24 -15.92 15.44 -18.37
C SER A 24 -14.95 14.99 -19.46
N ASP A 25 -15.39 14.06 -20.34
CA ASP A 25 -15.14 14.12 -21.79
C ASP A 25 -15.88 12.96 -22.51
N LYS A 26 -16.53 13.28 -23.64
CA LYS A 26 -17.29 12.34 -24.51
C LYS A 26 -16.58 12.17 -25.85
N PHE A 27 -16.57 10.94 -26.40
CA PHE A 27 -16.00 10.61 -27.72
C PHE A 27 -17.08 10.52 -28.82
N ASN A 28 -16.74 11.00 -30.04
CA ASN A 28 -17.58 10.97 -31.25
C ASN A 28 -17.20 9.79 -32.16
N GLU A 29 -18.19 9.06 -32.64
CA GLU A 29 -18.07 7.95 -33.58
C GLU A 29 -18.04 8.45 -35.04
N HIS A 30 -16.87 8.50 -35.67
CA HIS A 30 -16.76 8.36 -37.12
C HIS A 30 -15.35 7.94 -37.54
N GLU A 31 -15.14 6.65 -37.74
CA GLU A 31 -14.53 6.03 -38.92
C GLU A 31 -14.16 4.58 -38.58
N HIS A 32 -15.06 3.70 -38.99
CA HIS A 32 -14.88 2.27 -39.00
C HIS A 32 -13.94 1.90 -40.15
N ASP A 33 -13.10 0.88 -39.93
CA ASP A 33 -12.69 -0.10 -40.95
C ASP A 33 -11.37 0.13 -41.71
N LYS A 34 -10.19 -0.31 -41.17
CA LYS A 34 -9.00 -0.75 -41.95
C LYS A 34 -7.97 -1.72 -41.28
N THR A 35 -8.18 -2.29 -40.09
CA THR A 35 -7.07 -3.04 -39.41
C THR A 35 -7.42 -4.40 -38.78
N ILE A 36 -8.37 -5.16 -39.32
CA ILE A 36 -8.65 -6.52 -38.83
C ILE A 36 -8.28 -7.56 -39.89
N ASP A 37 -6.98 -7.82 -40.05
CA ASP A 37 -6.46 -8.96 -40.84
C ASP A 37 -5.40 -9.76 -40.06
N ALA A 38 -5.52 -9.80 -38.74
CA ALA A 38 -4.64 -10.60 -37.88
C ALA A 38 -5.37 -11.31 -36.72
N PHE A 39 -6.55 -11.90 -36.94
CA PHE A 39 -7.14 -12.91 -36.01
C PHE A 39 -8.04 -13.91 -36.77
N SER A 40 -7.42 -14.75 -37.60
CA SER A 40 -8.07 -15.84 -38.37
C SER A 40 -8.45 -17.07 -37.53
N THR A 41 -9.09 -16.88 -36.37
CA THR A 41 -9.69 -17.99 -35.60
C THR A 41 -11.11 -17.66 -35.17
N GLY A 42 -12.03 -17.52 -36.11
CA GLY A 42 -13.49 -17.70 -35.93
C GLY A 42 -14.21 -16.94 -34.81
N PHE A 43 -13.54 -16.09 -34.04
CA PHE A 43 -14.06 -15.41 -32.87
C PHE A 43 -14.41 -14.00 -33.28
N LYS A 44 -15.64 -13.82 -33.77
CA LYS A 44 -16.18 -12.49 -34.05
C LYS A 44 -16.73 -11.93 -32.74
N PHE A 45 -16.04 -10.96 -32.15
CA PHE A 45 -16.70 -10.07 -31.21
C PHE A 45 -17.75 -9.29 -32.00
N ASN A 46 -19.00 -9.29 -31.55
CA ASN A 46 -19.96 -8.33 -32.07
C ASN A 46 -19.55 -6.92 -31.60
N GLU A 47 -19.98 -5.88 -32.29
CA GLU A 47 -19.62 -4.47 -32.02
C GLU A 47 -19.82 -4.10 -30.55
N GLN A 48 -20.94 -4.52 -29.96
CA GLN A 48 -21.24 -4.32 -28.54
C GLN A 48 -20.25 -5.05 -27.59
N GLU A 49 -19.80 -6.25 -27.92
CA GLU A 49 -18.80 -7.00 -27.14
C GLU A 49 -17.38 -6.47 -27.34
N HIS A 50 -17.08 -5.92 -28.52
CA HIS A 50 -15.83 -5.20 -28.80
C HIS A 50 -15.75 -3.92 -27.97
N ASP A 51 -16.82 -3.12 -27.94
CA ASP A 51 -16.85 -1.85 -27.21
C ASP A 51 -16.81 -2.05 -25.70
N LYS A 52 -17.48 -3.10 -25.19
CA LYS A 52 -17.33 -3.52 -23.78
C LYS A 52 -15.89 -3.90 -23.45
N THR A 53 -15.22 -4.61 -24.35
CA THR A 53 -13.83 -5.05 -24.16
C THR A 53 -12.88 -3.84 -24.16
N ILE A 54 -13.05 -2.91 -25.11
CA ILE A 54 -12.28 -1.66 -25.16
C ILE A 54 -12.55 -0.80 -23.92
N ALA A 55 -13.80 -0.67 -23.48
CA ALA A 55 -14.15 0.08 -22.29
C ALA A 55 -13.52 -0.52 -21.02
N ALA A 56 -13.50 -1.84 -20.89
CA ALA A 56 -12.88 -2.53 -19.77
C ALA A 56 -11.34 -2.37 -19.77
N ILE A 57 -10.70 -2.46 -20.94
CA ILE A 57 -9.26 -2.23 -21.09
C ILE A 57 -8.92 -0.78 -20.75
N THR A 58 -9.66 0.19 -21.29
CA THR A 58 -9.48 1.63 -21.03
C THR A 58 -9.64 1.94 -19.55
N SER A 59 -10.67 1.36 -18.92
CA SER A 59 -10.90 1.53 -17.47
C SER A 59 -9.77 0.95 -16.63
N SER A 60 -9.24 -0.22 -17.01
CA SER A 60 -8.13 -0.86 -16.30
C SER A 60 -6.84 -0.04 -16.44
N TYR A 61 -6.59 0.51 -17.63
CA TYR A 61 -5.45 1.38 -17.89
C TYR A 61 -5.55 2.69 -17.10
N ASN A 62 -6.72 3.35 -17.11
CA ASN A 62 -6.95 4.57 -16.35
C ASN A 62 -6.78 4.34 -14.84
N LEU A 63 -7.33 3.25 -14.31
CA LEU A 63 -7.16 2.88 -12.90
C LEU A 63 -5.69 2.62 -12.55
N TYR A 64 -4.93 2.02 -13.46
CA TYR A 64 -3.50 1.80 -13.28
C TYR A 64 -2.73 3.13 -13.28
N THR A 65 -3.04 4.04 -14.21
CA THR A 65 -2.40 5.36 -14.26
C THR A 65 -2.74 6.21 -13.04
N GLU A 66 -3.98 6.19 -12.57
CA GLU A 66 -4.42 6.90 -11.37
C GLU A 66 -3.75 6.35 -10.11
N LEU A 67 -3.63 5.02 -10.01
CA LEU A 67 -2.89 4.39 -8.92
C LEU A 67 -1.45 4.89 -8.89
N LEU A 68 -0.77 4.89 -10.03
CA LEU A 68 0.63 5.30 -10.09
C LEU A 68 0.79 6.81 -9.84
N ALA A 69 -0.19 7.63 -10.23
CA ALA A 69 -0.13 9.08 -10.01
C ALA A 69 -0.20 9.47 -8.53
N GLY A 70 -0.91 8.69 -7.71
CA GLY A 70 -1.01 8.92 -6.26
C GLY A 70 -0.06 8.06 -5.41
N LEU A 71 0.75 7.20 -6.02
CA LEU A 71 1.66 6.31 -5.30
C LEU A 71 2.88 7.11 -4.80
N VAL A 72 3.12 7.10 -3.50
CA VAL A 72 4.27 7.82 -2.90
C VAL A 72 5.51 6.94 -2.83
N ALA A 73 5.34 5.67 -2.45
CA ALA A 73 6.43 4.72 -2.33
C ALA A 73 5.91 3.27 -2.43
N TYR A 74 6.74 2.37 -2.94
CA TYR A 74 6.43 0.94 -3.03
C TYR A 74 7.64 0.05 -2.70
N TYR A 75 7.62 -0.54 -1.50
CA TYR A 75 8.67 -1.44 -1.04
C TYR A 75 8.27 -2.90 -1.25
N LYS A 76 9.00 -3.60 -2.12
CA LYS A 76 8.81 -5.05 -2.34
C LYS A 76 9.35 -5.89 -1.19
N LEU A 77 10.34 -5.36 -0.46
CA LEU A 77 11.03 -6.04 0.66
C LEU A 77 11.64 -7.40 0.29
N ASP A 78 11.97 -7.58 -0.99
CA ASP A 78 12.52 -8.80 -1.56
C ASP A 78 14.05 -8.75 -1.59
N GLY A 79 14.67 -8.87 -0.41
CA GLY A 79 16.13 -8.84 -0.26
C GLY A 79 16.73 -7.45 -0.02
N ASN A 80 15.98 -6.37 -0.28
CA ASN A 80 16.39 -4.99 -0.01
C ASN A 80 15.19 -4.12 0.44
N ALA A 81 15.48 -2.91 0.91
CA ALA A 81 14.49 -1.92 1.32
C ALA A 81 14.37 -0.76 0.32
N THR A 82 14.69 -1.00 -0.96
CA THR A 82 14.63 0.01 -2.03
C THR A 82 13.19 0.30 -2.42
N ASP A 83 12.88 1.58 -2.65
CA ASP A 83 11.62 2.02 -3.21
C ASP A 83 11.57 1.65 -4.70
N SER A 84 10.56 0.88 -5.10
CA SER A 84 10.36 0.45 -6.49
C SER A 84 9.53 1.43 -7.32
N HIS A 85 9.12 2.57 -6.74
CA HIS A 85 8.34 3.60 -7.43
C HIS A 85 9.11 4.91 -7.59
N ASP A 86 9.66 5.46 -6.51
CA ASP A 86 10.41 6.72 -6.50
C ASP A 86 11.77 6.53 -5.81
N SER A 87 12.20 7.50 -5.00
CA SER A 87 13.54 7.61 -4.41
C SER A 87 13.52 7.59 -2.88
N ASN A 88 12.48 7.03 -2.28
CA ASN A 88 12.28 6.98 -0.83
C ASN A 88 12.95 5.76 -0.19
N ASP A 89 14.17 5.42 -0.61
CA ASP A 89 14.84 4.20 -0.18
C ASP A 89 14.94 4.04 1.35
N GLY A 90 14.63 2.83 1.82
CA GLY A 90 14.71 2.46 3.22
C GLY A 90 16.13 2.08 3.64
N THR A 91 16.53 2.54 4.82
CA THR A 91 17.73 2.06 5.52
C THR A 91 17.35 1.02 6.57
N VAL A 92 17.87 -0.19 6.42
CA VAL A 92 17.61 -1.31 7.34
C VAL A 92 18.46 -1.16 8.61
N ASN A 93 17.83 -1.32 9.77
CA ASN A 93 18.50 -1.37 11.07
C ASN A 93 18.06 -2.64 11.82
N GLY A 94 18.98 -3.58 12.03
CA GLY A 94 18.76 -4.84 12.77
C GLY A 94 17.92 -5.90 12.02
N ALA A 95 16.89 -5.48 11.29
CA ALA A 95 16.00 -6.37 10.57
C ALA A 95 16.75 -7.19 9.51
N SER A 96 16.41 -8.48 9.41
CA SER A 96 17.07 -9.42 8.49
C SER A 96 16.17 -9.80 7.33
N SER A 97 16.71 -9.87 6.11
CA SER A 97 15.95 -10.45 4.99
C SER A 97 15.86 -11.97 5.13
N VAL A 98 14.65 -12.52 4.97
CA VAL A 98 14.38 -13.97 5.05
C VAL A 98 13.36 -14.38 4.00
N THR A 99 13.18 -15.69 3.79
CA THR A 99 12.14 -16.21 2.89
C THR A 99 10.74 -15.83 3.38
N GLY A 100 9.99 -15.18 2.50
CA GLY A 100 8.61 -14.78 2.72
C GLY A 100 7.62 -15.82 2.19
N LYS A 101 6.32 -15.46 2.18
CA LYS A 101 5.25 -16.23 1.52
C LYS A 101 5.36 -16.18 -0.01
N ILE A 102 5.83 -15.05 -0.53
CA ILE A 102 6.22 -14.81 -1.92
C ILE A 102 7.65 -14.23 -1.84
N ASN A 103 8.60 -14.79 -2.59
CA ASN A 103 10.02 -14.38 -2.56
C ASN A 103 10.59 -14.17 -1.14
N ASN A 104 11.30 -13.06 -0.89
CA ASN A 104 11.79 -12.66 0.43
C ASN A 104 10.90 -11.61 1.13
N CYS A 105 11.21 -11.38 2.40
CA CYS A 105 10.61 -10.38 3.26
C CYS A 105 11.63 -9.90 4.30
N TYR A 106 11.22 -8.98 5.19
CA TYR A 106 12.01 -8.61 6.37
C TYR A 106 11.46 -9.22 7.66
N SER A 107 12.39 -9.69 8.47
CA SER A 107 12.24 -10.27 9.77
C SER A 107 12.63 -9.26 10.83
N PHE A 108 11.66 -8.81 11.63
CA PHE A 108 11.90 -7.92 12.76
C PHE A 108 12.04 -8.75 14.03
N ASP A 109 13.21 -8.81 14.65
CA ASP A 109 13.50 -9.61 15.83
C ASP A 109 12.78 -9.15 17.07
N GLY A 110 12.02 -8.05 16.94
CA GLY A 110 12.28 -6.74 17.49
C GLY A 110 12.62 -6.56 18.99
N VAL A 111 13.85 -6.17 19.18
CA VAL A 111 14.30 -5.37 20.30
C VAL A 111 14.59 -3.96 19.80
N ASP A 112 14.93 -3.80 18.53
CA ASP A 112 15.34 -2.51 17.97
C ASP A 112 15.37 -2.54 16.43
N ASP A 113 14.78 -3.56 15.82
CA ASP A 113 14.68 -3.70 14.37
C ASP A 113 13.65 -2.76 13.70
N TYR A 114 14.12 -1.91 12.77
CA TYR A 114 13.28 -1.09 11.88
C TYR A 114 13.86 -0.92 10.48
N ILE A 115 13.02 -0.43 9.56
CA ILE A 115 13.44 0.13 8.29
C ILE A 115 13.06 1.62 8.31
N ASN A 116 14.04 2.50 8.11
CA ASN A 116 13.84 3.95 8.09
C ASN A 116 13.79 4.46 6.65
N ILE A 117 12.65 5.01 6.24
CA ILE A 117 12.40 5.55 4.90
C ILE A 117 12.57 7.07 4.83
N GLY A 118 13.18 7.67 5.84
CA GLY A 118 13.31 9.12 5.97
C GLY A 118 12.02 9.82 6.39
N LEU A 119 12.04 11.16 6.33
CA LEU A 119 10.87 11.98 6.58
C LEU A 119 10.05 12.10 5.29
N GLN A 120 8.88 11.48 5.29
CA GLN A 120 7.89 11.61 4.24
C GLN A 120 6.83 12.61 4.67
N ASP A 121 6.39 13.50 3.77
CA ASP A 121 5.35 14.47 4.11
C ASP A 121 3.95 13.91 3.84
N PHE A 122 3.29 13.42 4.89
CA PHE A 122 1.87 13.03 4.87
C PHE A 122 0.95 14.14 5.42
N SER A 123 1.30 15.41 5.22
CA SER A 123 0.52 16.55 5.74
C SER A 123 -0.91 16.63 5.20
N SER A 124 -1.21 15.97 4.08
CA SER A 124 -2.58 15.72 3.63
C SER A 124 -3.29 14.78 4.59
N ASN A 125 -4.43 15.20 5.13
CA ASN A 125 -5.26 14.41 6.04
C ASN A 125 -5.92 13.18 5.38
N SER A 126 -5.55 12.85 4.15
CA SER A 126 -6.16 11.82 3.32
C SER A 126 -5.11 10.86 2.76
N GLY A 127 -5.56 9.62 2.70
CA GLY A 127 -4.96 8.52 1.98
C GLY A 127 -5.14 7.17 2.71
N SER A 128 -4.92 6.07 2.00
CA SER A 128 -4.87 4.68 2.48
C SER A 128 -3.49 3.97 2.51
N ILE A 129 -3.10 3.44 3.67
CA ILE A 129 -1.95 2.53 3.75
C ILE A 129 -2.48 1.11 3.57
N SER A 130 -1.75 0.25 2.88
CA SER A 130 -2.06 -1.19 2.87
C SER A 130 -0.82 -1.97 3.24
N VAL A 131 -0.95 -3.10 3.89
CA VAL A 131 0.23 -3.74 4.44
C VAL A 131 -0.13 -5.19 4.58
N TRP A 132 0.87 -6.05 4.62
CA TRP A 132 0.58 -7.37 5.14
C TRP A 132 1.44 -7.59 6.36
N VAL A 133 1.12 -8.54 7.19
CA VAL A 133 2.00 -8.86 8.31
C VAL A 133 1.76 -10.31 8.63
N LYS A 134 2.74 -10.94 9.27
CA LYS A 134 2.55 -12.27 9.81
C LYS A 134 3.02 -12.29 11.24
N SER A 135 2.10 -12.32 12.20
CA SER A 135 2.47 -12.56 13.60
C SER A 135 2.85 -13.99 13.90
N ASN A 136 3.90 -14.16 14.71
CA ASN A 136 4.24 -15.42 15.37
C ASN A 136 4.06 -15.30 16.89
N ILE A 137 3.24 -14.33 17.33
CA ILE A 137 2.91 -14.04 18.73
C ILE A 137 1.39 -14.03 18.85
N ASP A 138 0.89 -14.85 19.77
CA ASP A 138 -0.53 -15.04 20.05
C ASP A 138 -1.06 -14.08 21.13
N SER A 139 -0.17 -13.32 21.79
CA SER A 139 -0.53 -12.32 22.81
C SER A 139 0.52 -11.24 22.94
N PHE A 140 0.10 -9.98 22.79
CA PHE A 140 1.00 -8.83 22.78
C PHE A 140 1.11 -8.19 24.17
N VAL A 141 2.32 -8.08 24.72
CA VAL A 141 2.56 -7.34 25.99
C VAL A 141 2.56 -5.81 25.82
N ASN A 142 2.82 -5.34 24.60
CA ASN A 142 2.88 -3.93 24.20
C ASN A 142 2.29 -3.79 22.79
N ASN A 143 1.82 -2.59 22.43
CA ASN A 143 1.41 -2.32 21.05
C ASN A 143 2.55 -2.68 20.09
N LYS A 144 2.20 -3.17 18.90
CA LYS A 144 3.17 -3.54 17.86
C LYS A 144 3.01 -2.59 16.69
N TRP A 145 3.93 -1.64 16.61
CA TRP A 145 3.98 -0.72 15.49
C TRP A 145 4.42 -1.47 14.25
N ILE A 146 3.73 -1.22 13.14
CA ILE A 146 4.04 -1.81 11.83
C ILE A 146 4.61 -0.72 10.93
N ILE A 147 3.91 0.41 10.88
CA ILE A 147 4.35 1.65 10.23
C ILE A 147 4.09 2.77 11.22
N SER A 148 5.06 3.66 11.41
CA SER A 148 4.80 4.91 12.11
C SER A 148 5.68 6.04 11.56
N ARG A 149 5.08 7.21 11.42
CA ARG A 149 5.82 8.48 11.49
C ARG A 149 5.67 8.97 12.92
N ASN A 150 6.80 9.06 13.64
CA ASN A 150 6.88 9.59 15.00
C ASN A 150 6.03 8.79 16.03
N TYR A 151 6.65 7.83 16.73
CA TYR A 151 5.98 6.91 17.68
C TYR A 151 5.01 7.59 18.65
N GLY A 152 3.70 7.54 18.35
CA GLY A 152 2.66 8.14 19.19
C GLY A 152 2.75 9.67 19.30
N GLY A 153 3.37 10.33 18.33
CA GLY A 153 3.34 11.78 18.17
C GLY A 153 1.99 12.27 17.67
N ASN A 154 1.73 13.57 17.89
CA ASN A 154 0.51 14.25 17.47
C ASN A 154 0.81 15.42 16.50
N ASN A 155 1.89 15.31 15.73
CA ASN A 155 2.31 16.36 14.81
C ASN A 155 1.57 16.24 13.46
N ALA A 156 1.60 17.33 12.70
CA ALA A 156 1.08 17.31 11.34
C ALA A 156 1.84 16.29 10.48
N GLY A 157 1.05 15.47 9.80
CA GLY A 157 1.48 14.36 8.97
C GLY A 157 1.92 13.11 9.73
N ASP A 158 1.71 13.02 11.05
CA ASP A 158 1.92 11.78 11.80
C ASP A 158 0.87 10.75 11.36
N ILE A 159 1.35 9.53 11.09
CA ILE A 159 0.57 8.40 10.59
C ILE A 159 1.07 7.14 11.26
N ALA A 160 0.17 6.23 11.64
CA ALA A 160 0.59 4.94 12.15
C ALA A 160 -0.38 3.82 11.83
N ILE A 161 0.18 2.61 11.69
CA ILE A 161 -0.53 1.34 11.79
C ILE A 161 0.12 0.54 12.91
N TRP A 162 -0.68 0.04 13.83
CA TRP A 162 -0.21 -0.85 14.88
C TRP A 162 -1.21 -1.95 15.19
N ILE A 163 -0.74 -2.98 15.88
CA ILE A 163 -1.59 -3.95 16.55
C ILE A 163 -1.72 -3.52 18.00
N ASN A 164 -2.96 -3.30 18.44
CA ASN A 164 -3.24 -2.90 19.82
C ASN A 164 -3.15 -4.11 20.75
N LYS A 165 -2.41 -3.95 21.84
CA LYS A 165 -2.14 -5.06 22.76
C LYS A 165 -3.37 -5.61 23.48
N ASN A 166 -4.38 -4.75 23.70
CA ASN A 166 -5.58 -5.10 24.46
C ASN A 166 -6.64 -5.68 23.53
N THR A 167 -6.87 -5.04 22.37
CA THR A 167 -7.92 -5.44 21.44
C THR A 167 -7.46 -6.50 20.44
N GLN A 168 -6.14 -6.65 20.25
CA GLN A 168 -5.52 -7.50 19.21
C GLN A 168 -5.97 -7.16 17.78
N LYS A 169 -6.52 -5.96 17.58
CA LYS A 169 -6.93 -5.45 16.27
C LYS A 169 -5.82 -4.64 15.63
N PHE A 170 -5.89 -4.51 14.31
CA PHE A 170 -5.17 -3.45 13.61
C PHE A 170 -5.85 -2.13 13.88
N GLU A 171 -5.06 -1.13 14.23
CA GLU A 171 -5.50 0.24 14.41
C GLU A 171 -4.66 1.15 13.51
N PHE A 172 -5.30 2.22 13.03
CA PHE A 172 -4.75 3.20 12.13
C PHE A 172 -5.10 4.60 12.63
N PHE A 173 -4.15 5.53 12.50
CA PHE A 173 -4.44 6.96 12.60
C PHE A 173 -3.66 7.79 11.58
N ILE A 174 -4.21 8.96 11.25
CA ILE A 174 -3.52 10.05 10.53
C ILE A 174 -3.89 11.40 11.16
N GLN A 175 -2.93 12.34 11.21
CA GLN A 175 -3.10 13.65 11.82
C GLN A 175 -2.58 14.79 10.93
N ASN A 176 -3.31 15.89 10.80
CA ASN A 176 -2.88 17.13 10.10
C ASN A 176 -2.38 18.23 11.05
N GLY A 177 -2.08 17.88 12.31
CA GLY A 177 -1.67 18.84 13.34
C GLY A 177 -2.84 19.58 14.01
N VAL A 178 -4.08 19.33 13.59
CA VAL A 178 -5.29 19.87 14.22
C VAL A 178 -6.24 18.75 14.63
N THR A 179 -6.50 17.81 13.73
CA THR A 179 -7.44 16.69 13.89
C THR A 179 -6.73 15.35 13.70
N THR A 180 -7.20 14.33 14.41
CA THR A 180 -6.78 12.94 14.23
C THR A 180 -7.96 12.12 13.69
N SER A 181 -7.75 11.46 12.56
CA SER A 181 -8.68 10.47 12.02
C SER A 181 -8.20 9.08 12.40
N ASN A 182 -9.07 8.25 12.97
CA ASN A 182 -8.73 6.90 13.43
C ASN A 182 -9.59 5.85 12.74
N ALA A 183 -9.06 4.64 12.59
CA ALA A 183 -9.80 3.46 12.17
C ALA A 183 -9.29 2.22 12.92
N GLU A 184 -10.15 1.21 13.05
CA GLU A 184 -9.79 -0.10 13.59
C GLU A 184 -10.28 -1.20 12.65
N SER A 185 -9.63 -2.37 12.69
CA SER A 185 -10.11 -3.54 11.98
C SER A 185 -11.34 -4.14 12.65
N ASP A 186 -12.22 -4.73 11.85
CA ASP A 186 -13.38 -5.46 12.36
C ASP A 186 -12.95 -6.68 13.19
N ASN A 187 -11.96 -7.41 12.68
CA ASN A 187 -11.46 -8.66 13.24
C ASN A 187 -10.19 -8.47 14.08
N GLN A 188 -10.02 -9.36 15.05
CA GLN A 188 -8.78 -9.51 15.81
C GLN A 188 -7.80 -10.40 15.04
N ILE A 189 -6.51 -10.20 15.34
CA ILE A 189 -5.45 -11.13 14.96
C ILE A 189 -5.46 -12.24 16.00
N THR A 190 -5.98 -13.41 15.61
CA THR A 190 -5.95 -14.66 16.40
C THR A 190 -4.74 -15.50 16.09
#